data_AF-A0AA40A6B2-F1
#
_entry.id   AF-A0AA40A6B2-F1
#
_cell.length_a   1.000
_cell.length_b   1.000
_cell.length_c   1.000
_cell.angle_alpha   90.00
_cell.angle_beta   90.00
_cell.angle_gamma   90.00
#
_symmetry.space_group_name_H-M   'P 1'
#
loop_
_entity.id
_entity.type
_entity.pdbx_description
1 polymer ?
#
loop_
_entity_poly.entity_id
_entity_poly.type
_entity_poly.pdbx_seq_one_letter_code
_entity_poly.pdbx_strand_id
1 'polypeptide(L)'
;ELLENSRDVVQEILASCFSTQAFHHPNSQHHGSANVRHAYLLDDDPRVFDRDFFGTNPKEAEAMDPQQRVLLETVYEGVEAAGYSMEQLRGSPTAVFVGCMSFYYQFVAIRGIDSLPQYHATGAAMS
;
A
#
# COMPACT_ATOMS: atom_id res chain seq x y z
N GLU A 1 1.48 -21.95 -7.92
CA GLU A 1 2.93 -21.99 -8.21
C GLU A 1 3.85 -21.85 -6.99
N LEU A 2 3.88 -20.71 -6.27
CA LEU A 2 4.86 -20.50 -5.18
C LEU A 2 4.74 -21.51 -4.03
N LEU A 3 3.50 -21.75 -3.56
CA LEU A 3 3.22 -22.73 -2.51
C LEU A 3 3.44 -24.17 -2.99
N GLU A 4 3.06 -24.46 -4.24
CA GLU A 4 3.23 -25.80 -4.82
C GLU A 4 4.70 -26.19 -4.94
N ASN A 5 5.57 -25.22 -5.24
CA ASN A 5 7.01 -25.45 -5.43
C ASN A 5 7.86 -25.06 -4.21
N SER A 6 7.26 -24.65 -3.10
CA SER A 6 7.96 -24.21 -1.87
C SER A 6 9.11 -23.22 -2.14
N ARG A 7 8.85 -22.16 -2.92
CA ARG A 7 9.87 -21.16 -3.27
C ARG A 7 9.84 -19.97 -2.30
N ASP A 8 11.02 -19.59 -1.80
CA ASP A 8 11.23 -18.32 -1.11
C ASP A 8 11.44 -17.20 -2.14
N VAL A 9 10.69 -16.09 -1.98
CA VAL A 9 10.72 -14.91 -2.86
C VAL A 9 11.29 -13.69 -2.15
N VAL A 10 12.00 -13.89 -1.04
CA VAL A 10 12.77 -12.84 -0.39
C VAL A 10 13.76 -12.22 -1.38
N GLN A 11 13.80 -10.89 -1.40
CA GLN A 11 14.67 -10.12 -2.29
C GLN A 11 15.36 -8.99 -1.54
N GLU A 12 16.40 -8.41 -2.14
CA GLU A 12 16.99 -7.18 -1.60
C GLU A 12 15.97 -6.04 -1.66
N ILE A 13 15.97 -5.21 -0.61
CA ILE A 13 15.14 -4.01 -0.56
C ILE A 13 15.54 -3.09 -1.71
N LEU A 14 14.56 -2.76 -2.55
CA LEU A 14 14.79 -1.93 -3.73
C LEU A 14 15.17 -0.51 -3.33
N ALA A 15 16.13 0.07 -4.05
CA ALA A 15 16.54 1.47 -3.86
C ALA A 15 15.40 2.46 -4.15
N SER A 16 14.39 2.05 -4.93
CA SER A 16 13.16 2.80 -5.18
C SER A 16 12.26 2.90 -3.94
N CYS A 17 12.39 2.01 -2.95
CA CYS A 17 11.72 2.12 -1.66
C CYS A 17 12.43 3.16 -0.80
N PHE A 18 13.73 2.94 -0.53
CA PHE A 18 14.62 3.89 0.15
C PHE A 18 16.08 3.46 -0.01
N SER A 19 17.02 4.36 0.29
CA SER A 19 18.46 4.04 0.29
C SER A 19 18.83 3.14 1.48
N THR A 20 18.99 1.85 1.24
CA THR A 20 19.41 0.88 2.27
C THR A 20 20.81 1.20 2.80
N GLN A 21 21.73 1.66 1.94
CA GLN A 21 23.09 2.01 2.34
C GLN A 21 23.12 3.16 3.37
N ALA A 22 22.21 4.13 3.25
CA ALA A 22 22.15 5.28 4.16
C ALA A 22 21.73 4.89 5.59
N PHE A 23 21.00 3.78 5.76
CA PHE A 23 20.50 3.32 7.05
C PHE A 23 21.16 2.02 7.53
N HIS A 24 22.07 1.44 6.75
CA HIS A 24 22.66 0.15 7.08
C HIS A 24 23.81 0.26 8.09
N HIS A 25 23.75 -0.55 9.15
CA HIS A 25 24.90 -0.79 10.03
C HIS A 25 24.95 -2.28 10.44
N PRO A 26 26.13 -2.93 10.45
CA PRO A 26 26.24 -4.35 10.78
C PRO A 26 25.88 -4.67 12.25
N ASN A 27 26.14 -3.75 13.17
CA ASN A 27 25.69 -3.86 14.57
C ASN A 27 24.21 -3.49 14.68
N SER A 28 23.35 -4.45 15.04
CA SER A 28 21.92 -4.26 15.25
C SER A 28 21.56 -3.33 16.42
N GLN A 29 22.51 -3.08 17.33
CA GLN A 29 22.34 -2.17 18.47
C GLN A 29 22.80 -0.74 18.15
N HIS A 30 23.34 -0.49 16.95
CA HIS A 30 23.72 0.86 16.55
C HIS A 30 22.44 1.70 16.35
N HIS A 31 22.37 2.81 17.07
CA HIS A 31 21.18 3.66 17.09
C HIS A 31 20.92 4.29 15.72
N GLY A 32 19.64 4.35 15.31
CA GLY A 32 19.24 4.98 14.05
C GLY A 32 19.60 4.20 12.78
N SER A 33 19.98 2.94 12.90
CA SER A 33 20.32 2.08 11.75
C SER A 33 19.59 0.74 11.77
N ALA A 34 19.53 0.08 10.62
CA ALA A 34 19.04 -1.27 10.46
C ALA A 34 20.18 -2.19 9.94
N ASN A 35 20.18 -3.45 10.34
CA ASN A 35 21.07 -4.47 9.79
C ASN A 35 20.35 -5.40 8.78
N VAL A 36 19.07 -5.12 8.50
CA VAL A 36 18.23 -5.87 7.55
C VAL A 36 18.42 -5.29 6.15
N ARG A 37 18.54 -6.17 5.15
CA ARG A 37 18.72 -5.80 3.73
C ARG A 37 17.70 -6.42 2.79
N HIS A 38 16.90 -7.36 3.30
CA HIS A 38 15.99 -8.15 2.52
C HIS A 38 14.55 -7.96 2.99
N ALA A 39 13.61 -8.08 2.07
CA ALA A 39 12.18 -7.99 2.32
C ALA A 39 11.39 -8.85 1.33
N TYR A 40 10.12 -9.08 1.66
CA TYR A 40 9.12 -9.52 0.70
C TYR A 40 8.42 -8.27 0.17
N LEU A 41 8.45 -8.09 -1.14
CA LEU A 41 7.86 -6.93 -1.81
C LEU A 41 6.83 -7.43 -2.82
N LEU A 42 5.83 -6.60 -3.09
CA LEU A 42 4.93 -6.83 -4.20
C LEU A 42 5.72 -6.73 -5.52
N ASP A 43 5.36 -7.58 -6.47
CA ASP A 43 5.93 -7.53 -7.82
C ASP A 43 5.44 -6.27 -8.57
N ASP A 44 4.16 -5.95 -8.39
CA ASP A 44 3.56 -4.75 -8.94
C ASP A 44 3.83 -3.51 -8.07
N ASP A 45 3.88 -2.33 -8.71
CA ASP A 45 4.06 -1.07 -8.01
C ASP A 45 2.75 -0.67 -7.30
N PRO A 46 2.68 -0.68 -5.95
CA PRO A 46 1.46 -0.37 -5.21
C PRO A 46 1.01 1.09 -5.33
N ARG A 47 1.81 1.95 -5.98
CA ARG A 47 1.44 3.35 -6.26
C ARG A 47 0.56 3.48 -7.50
N VAL A 48 0.55 2.48 -8.39
CA VAL A 48 -0.34 2.46 -9.55
C VAL A 48 -1.78 2.29 -9.06
N PHE A 49 -2.71 2.99 -9.70
CA PHE A 49 -4.13 2.96 -9.35
C PHE A 49 -4.99 3.43 -10.52
N ASP A 50 -6.02 2.66 -10.87
CA ASP A 50 -6.98 3.06 -11.91
C ASP A 50 -8.00 4.08 -11.38
N ARG A 51 -7.53 5.32 -11.22
CA ARG A 51 -8.37 6.41 -10.69
C ARG A 51 -9.63 6.67 -11.53
N ASP A 52 -9.60 6.44 -12.83
CA ASP A 52 -10.74 6.74 -13.71
C ASP A 52 -11.82 5.66 -13.53
N PHE A 53 -11.42 4.39 -13.38
CA PHE A 53 -12.32 3.30 -13.00
C PHE A 53 -13.02 3.56 -11.66
N PHE A 54 -12.29 3.99 -10.64
CA PHE A 54 -12.84 4.30 -9.31
C PHE A 54 -13.44 5.71 -9.19
N GLY A 55 -13.53 6.48 -10.28
CA GLY A 55 -14.11 7.83 -10.29
C GLY A 55 -13.40 8.82 -9.37
N THR A 56 -12.11 8.63 -9.13
CA THR A 56 -11.29 9.41 -8.19
C THR A 56 -10.61 10.58 -8.90
N ASN A 57 -10.66 11.77 -8.29
CA ASN A 57 -9.98 12.96 -8.80
C ASN A 57 -8.44 12.74 -8.87
N PRO A 58 -7.74 13.15 -9.94
CA PRO A 58 -6.28 13.03 -10.04
C PRO A 58 -5.49 13.48 -8.79
N LYS A 59 -5.85 14.63 -8.21
CA LYS A 59 -5.16 15.17 -7.03
C LYS A 59 -5.47 14.40 -5.75
N GLU A 60 -6.64 13.78 -5.70
CA GLU A 60 -7.03 12.92 -4.59
C GLU A 60 -6.31 11.57 -4.70
N ALA A 61 -6.34 10.97 -5.88
CA ALA A 61 -5.62 9.73 -6.19
C ALA A 61 -4.13 9.85 -5.88
N GLU A 62 -3.50 10.99 -6.18
CA GLU A 62 -2.09 11.24 -5.83
C GLU A 62 -1.85 11.22 -4.31
N ALA A 63 -2.80 11.73 -3.52
CA ALA A 63 -2.70 11.82 -2.06
C ALA A 63 -3.11 10.54 -1.32
N MET A 64 -3.75 9.58 -2.00
CA MET A 64 -4.23 8.35 -1.39
C MET A 64 -3.09 7.44 -0.93
N ASP A 65 -3.20 6.85 0.25
CA ASP A 65 -2.29 5.81 0.73
C ASP A 65 -2.35 4.61 -0.25
N PRO A 66 -1.20 4.12 -0.75
CA PRO A 66 -1.13 2.90 -1.56
C PRO A 66 -1.92 1.71 -0.99
N GLN A 67 -1.99 1.57 0.34
CA GLN A 67 -2.78 0.53 1.00
C GLN A 67 -4.28 0.65 0.70
N GLN A 68 -4.82 1.88 0.63
CA GLN A 68 -6.23 2.10 0.26
C GLN A 68 -6.47 1.81 -1.22
N ARG A 69 -5.53 2.16 -2.09
CA ARG A 69 -5.62 1.92 -3.55
C ARG A 69 -5.68 0.42 -3.84
N VAL A 70 -4.72 -0.33 -3.30
CA VAL A 70 -4.67 -1.80 -3.41
C VAL A 70 -5.91 -2.44 -2.79
N LEU A 71 -6.42 -1.93 -1.68
CA LEU A 71 -7.65 -2.43 -1.07
C LEU A 71 -8.86 -2.30 -2.02
N LEU A 72 -9.02 -1.15 -2.68
CA LEU A 72 -10.13 -0.93 -3.62
C LEU A 72 -10.08 -1.90 -4.80
N GLU A 73 -8.91 -2.07 -5.39
CA GLU A 73 -8.68 -3.01 -6.50
C GLU A 73 -8.90 -4.46 -6.05
N THR A 74 -8.34 -4.86 -4.91
CA THR A 74 -8.51 -6.22 -4.35
C THR A 74 -9.97 -6.53 -4.04
N VAL A 75 -10.73 -5.58 -3.49
CA VAL A 75 -12.16 -5.77 -3.21
C VAL A 75 -12.93 -5.91 -4.52
N TYR A 76 -12.62 -5.09 -5.53
CA TYR A 76 -13.26 -5.19 -6.83
C TYR A 76 -13.01 -6.54 -7.50
N GLU A 77 -11.74 -6.96 -7.60
CA GLU A 77 -11.34 -8.25 -8.15
C GLU A 77 -11.98 -9.41 -7.38
N GLY A 78 -12.02 -9.34 -6.04
CA GLY A 78 -12.64 -10.36 -5.22
C GLY A 78 -14.15 -10.50 -5.45
N VAL A 79 -14.85 -9.38 -5.65
CA VAL A 79 -16.28 -9.36 -5.97
C VAL A 79 -16.53 -9.95 -7.35
N GLU A 80 -15.75 -9.56 -8.37
CA GLU A 80 -15.86 -10.12 -9.72
C GLU A 80 -15.52 -11.61 -9.75
N ALA A 81 -14.47 -12.04 -9.06
CA ALA A 81 -14.07 -13.43 -8.96
C ALA A 81 -15.15 -14.30 -8.29
N ALA A 82 -15.95 -13.71 -7.38
CA ALA A 82 -17.10 -14.36 -6.78
C ALA A 82 -18.35 -14.40 -7.69
N GLY A 83 -18.29 -13.79 -8.88
CA GLY A 83 -19.38 -13.74 -9.85
C GLY A 83 -20.45 -12.69 -9.54
N TYR A 84 -20.14 -11.71 -8.67
CA TYR A 84 -21.02 -10.59 -8.37
C TYR A 84 -20.56 -9.32 -9.10
N SER A 85 -21.52 -8.46 -9.39
CA SER A 85 -21.28 -7.07 -9.80
C SER A 85 -21.43 -6.13 -8.61
N MET A 86 -20.79 -4.96 -8.68
CA MET A 86 -20.95 -3.92 -7.66
C MET A 86 -22.40 -3.43 -7.55
N GLU A 87 -23.14 -3.43 -8.66
CA GLU A 87 -24.57 -3.09 -8.70
C GLU A 87 -25.43 -4.05 -7.86
N GLN A 88 -25.09 -5.34 -7.85
CA GLN A 88 -25.82 -6.34 -7.05
C GLN A 88 -25.57 -6.18 -5.55
N LEU A 89 -24.40 -5.67 -5.17
CA LEU A 89 -24.05 -5.40 -3.77
C LEU A 89 -24.60 -4.05 -3.29
N ARG A 90 -25.04 -3.19 -4.19
CA ARG A 90 -25.54 -1.85 -3.83
C ARG A 90 -26.84 -1.96 -3.04
N GLY A 91 -26.79 -1.58 -1.77
CA GLY A 91 -27.94 -1.59 -0.86
C GLY A 91 -28.23 -2.96 -0.24
N SER A 92 -27.39 -3.98 -0.49
CA SER A 92 -27.46 -5.24 0.23
C SER A 92 -26.87 -5.10 1.65
N PRO A 93 -27.16 -6.03 2.58
CA PRO A 93 -26.55 -6.04 3.90
C PRO A 93 -25.11 -6.57 3.88
N THR A 94 -24.29 -6.07 2.94
CA THR A 94 -22.88 -6.44 2.82
C THR A 94 -22.04 -5.57 3.75
N ALA A 95 -21.14 -6.19 4.51
CA ALA A 95 -20.21 -5.51 5.40
C ALA A 95 -18.77 -5.76 4.95
N VAL A 96 -17.90 -4.78 5.17
CA VAL A 96 -16.47 -4.84 4.86
C VAL A 96 -15.69 -4.77 6.16
N PHE A 97 -14.77 -5.71 6.36
CA PHE A 97 -13.87 -5.75 7.51
C PHE A 97 -12.43 -5.80 7.00
N VAL A 98 -11.60 -4.85 7.43
CA VAL A 98 -10.22 -4.70 6.94
C VAL A 98 -9.26 -4.66 8.12
N GLY A 99 -8.21 -5.48 8.05
CA GLY A 99 -7.07 -5.39 8.97
C GLY A 99 -6.05 -4.39 8.42
N CYS A 100 -5.74 -3.35 9.20
CA CYS A 100 -4.68 -2.40 8.89
C CYS A 100 -3.74 -2.28 10.10
N MET A 101 -2.43 -2.22 9.86
CA MET A 101 -1.42 -2.21 10.93
C MET A 101 -0.56 -0.94 10.95
N SER A 102 -0.39 -0.23 9.82
CA SER A 102 0.62 0.82 9.72
C SER A 102 0.09 2.13 9.12
N PHE A 103 0.58 3.24 9.68
CA PHE A 103 0.33 4.62 9.22
C PHE A 103 1.53 5.19 8.47
N TYR A 104 2.37 4.32 7.89
CA TYR A 104 3.69 4.74 7.45
C TYR A 104 3.61 5.83 6.38
N TYR A 105 2.67 5.73 5.45
CA TYR A 105 2.47 6.74 4.41
C TYR A 105 2.11 8.11 4.98
N GLN A 106 1.20 8.14 5.97
CA GLN A 106 0.86 9.36 6.70
C GLN A 106 2.09 9.95 7.41
N PHE A 107 2.85 9.14 8.14
CA PHE A 107 4.04 9.57 8.87
C PHE A 107 5.14 10.11 7.96
N VAL A 108 5.33 9.54 6.77
CA VAL A 108 6.31 10.03 5.81
C VAL A 108 5.84 11.35 5.20
N ALA A 109 4.57 11.46 4.82
CA ALA A 109 4.02 12.68 4.23
C ALA A 109 4.15 13.90 5.15
N ILE A 110 3.86 13.75 6.46
CA ILE A 110 3.95 14.87 7.40
C ILE A 110 5.38 15.37 7.66
N ARG A 111 6.42 14.61 7.26
CA ARG A 111 7.81 15.09 7.35
C ARG A 111 8.10 16.23 6.39
N GLY A 112 7.34 16.33 5.29
CA GLY A 112 7.41 17.42 4.32
C GLY A 112 6.14 18.27 4.40
N ILE A 113 5.93 18.99 5.50
CA ILE A 113 4.69 19.75 5.74
C ILE A 113 4.40 20.79 4.65
N ASP A 114 5.46 21.38 4.07
CA ASP A 114 5.35 22.35 2.98
C ASP A 114 4.90 21.71 1.65
N SER A 115 5.02 20.38 1.54
CA SER A 115 4.63 19.57 0.38
C SER A 115 3.39 18.70 0.65
N LEU A 116 2.69 18.92 1.75
CA LEU A 116 1.54 18.10 2.11
C LEU A 116 0.41 18.26 1.08
N PRO A 117 -0.07 17.16 0.45
CA PRO A 117 -1.14 17.25 -0.54
C PRO A 117 -2.43 17.82 0.06
N GLN A 118 -3.19 18.56 -0.75
CA GLN A 118 -4.49 19.12 -0.35
C GLN A 118 -5.46 18.05 0.20
N TYR A 119 -5.43 16.84 -0.38
CA TYR A 119 -6.30 15.72 -0.02
C TYR A 119 -5.68 14.79 1.02
N HIS A 120 -4.58 15.17 1.68
CA HIS A 120 -3.87 14.29 2.63
C HIS A 120 -4.77 13.73 3.74
N ALA A 121 -5.66 14.56 4.28
CA ALA A 121 -6.52 14.18 5.39
C ALA A 121 -7.46 13.01 5.04
N THR A 122 -7.98 12.96 3.81
CA THR A 122 -8.85 11.87 3.35
C THR A 122 -8.05 10.74 2.72
N GLY A 123 -7.00 11.07 1.96
CA GLY A 123 -6.17 10.09 1.27
C GLY A 123 -5.36 9.20 2.21
N ALA A 124 -5.01 9.66 3.42
CA ALA A 124 -4.24 8.87 4.38
C ALA A 124 -5.01 8.51 5.66
N ALA A 125 -6.33 8.77 5.71
CA ALA A 125 -7.15 8.40 6.86
C ALA A 125 -7.29 6.88 7.01
N MET A 126 -7.46 6.40 8.24
CA MET A 126 -8.07 5.07 8.46
C MET A 126 -9.59 5.21 8.49
N SER A 127 -10.27 4.26 7.84
CA SER A 127 -11.71 4.09 7.98
C SER A 127 -12.07 3.14 9.12
#